data_AF-X0YT15-F1
#
_entry.id   AF-X0YT15-F1
#
_cell.length_a   1.000
_cell.length_b   1.000
_cell.length_c   1.000
_cell.angle_alpha   90.00
_cell.angle_beta   90.00
_cell.angle_gamma   90.00
#
_symmetry.space_group_name_H-M   'P 1'
#
loop_
_entity.id
_entity.type
_entity.pdbx_description
1 polymer ?
#
loop_
_entity_poly.entity_id
_entity_poly.type
_entity_poly.pdbx_seq_one_letter_code
_entity_poly.pdbx_strand_id
1 'polypeptide(L)'
;DGVKVRELLKTKKFNRIVIGACSPKTHEDLFFLHTEMGGLNRYLMEIVNLRNQCTWVHSKNKKKSTEKAKTLMRMGISRAV
;
A
#
# COMPACT_ATOMS: atom_id res chain seq x y z
N ASP A 1 -5.64 7.92 -3.33
CA ASP A 1 -6.71 7.25 -4.08
C ASP A 1 -6.08 6.46 -5.23
N GLY A 2 -6.84 5.58 -5.89
CA GLY A 2 -6.31 4.79 -7.01
C GLY A 2 -6.03 5.60 -8.28
N VAL A 3 -6.72 6.74 -8.47
CA VAL A 3 -6.49 7.64 -9.62
C VAL A 3 -5.07 8.19 -9.63
N LYS A 4 -4.57 8.65 -8.47
CA LYS A 4 -3.18 9.10 -8.31
C LYS A 4 -2.16 7.99 -8.56
N VAL A 5 -2.45 6.75 -8.14
CA VAL A 5 -1.58 5.60 -8.40
C VAL A 5 -1.42 5.39 -9.91
N ARG A 6 -2.53 5.39 -10.64
CA ARG A 6 -2.52 5.28 -12.11
C ARG A 6 -1.70 6.39 -12.78
N GLU A 7 -1.88 7.64 -12.36
CA GLU A 7 -1.15 8.79 -12.93
C GLU A 7 0.36 8.71 -12.65
N LEU A 8 0.76 8.28 -11.46
CA LEU A 8 2.16 8.05 -11.11
C LEU A 8 2.79 6.94 -11.95
N LEU A 9 2.06 5.84 -12.16
CA LEU A 9 2.53 4.72 -12.99
C LEU A 9 2.71 5.12 -14.47
N LYS A 10 1.88 6.04 -14.98
CA LYS A 10 2.02 6.55 -16.36
C LYS A 10 3.18 7.52 -16.53
N THR A 11 3.54 8.27 -15.50
CA THR A 11 4.54 9.35 -15.57
C THR A 11 5.96 8.88 -15.24
N LYS A 12 6.10 7.79 -14.49
CA LYS A 12 7.39 7.26 -14.04
C LYS A 12 7.46 5.76 -14.26
N LYS A 13 8.64 5.25 -14.62
CA LYS A 13 8.88 3.81 -14.78
C LYS A 13 9.07 3.16 -13.41
N PHE A 14 7.97 2.77 -12.77
CA PHE A 14 7.98 1.91 -11.59
C PHE A 14 7.74 0.45 -12.00
N ASN A 15 8.38 -0.49 -11.32
CA ASN A 15 8.23 -1.94 -11.54
C ASN A 15 7.48 -2.65 -10.38
N ARG A 16 7.22 -1.93 -9.29
CA ARG A 16 6.54 -2.38 -8.08
C ARG A 16 5.85 -1.21 -7.39
N ILE A 17 4.76 -1.48 -6.68
CA ILE A 17 4.10 -0.51 -5.80
C ILE A 17 3.78 -1.14 -4.44
N VAL A 18 4.00 -0.38 -3.37
CA VAL A 18 3.59 -0.76 -2.02
C VAL A 18 2.70 0.34 -1.44
N ILE A 19 1.50 0.00 -1.02
CA ILE A 19 0.48 0.94 -0.54
C ILE A 19 0.22 0.71 0.94
N GLY A 20 0.57 1.68 1.78
CA GLY A 20 0.21 1.67 3.20
C GLY A 20 -1.21 2.20 3.43
N ALA A 21 -2.19 1.33 3.67
CA ALA A 21 -3.60 1.73 3.77
C ALA A 21 -4.42 0.83 4.72
N CYS A 22 -5.70 0.63 4.40
CA CYS A 22 -6.59 -0.27 5.12
C CYS A 22 -6.34 -1.74 4.78
N SER A 23 -7.19 -2.63 5.31
CA SER A 23 -7.22 -4.03 4.91
C SER A 23 -7.37 -4.19 3.38
N PRO A 24 -6.64 -5.14 2.75
CA PRO A 24 -6.74 -5.39 1.31
C PRO A 24 -8.17 -5.79 0.91
N LYS A 25 -8.89 -6.52 1.77
CA LYS A 25 -10.25 -7.03 1.52
C LYS A 25 -11.28 -6.01 0.99
N THR A 26 -11.10 -4.71 1.20
CA THR A 26 -12.10 -3.70 0.84
C THR A 26 -11.73 -2.89 -0.40
N HIS A 27 -10.44 -2.66 -0.67
CA HIS A 27 -10.00 -1.73 -1.71
C HIS A 27 -8.97 -2.35 -2.68
N GLU A 28 -8.61 -3.62 -2.50
CA GLU A 28 -7.64 -4.31 -3.35
C GLU A 28 -8.05 -4.32 -4.82
N ASP A 29 -9.30 -4.68 -5.14
CA ASP A 29 -9.79 -4.68 -6.53
C ASP A 29 -9.69 -3.31 -7.20
N LEU A 30 -9.98 -2.24 -6.44
CA LEU A 30 -9.88 -0.87 -6.94
C LEU A 30 -8.41 -0.50 -7.23
N PHE A 31 -7.49 -0.86 -6.35
CA PHE A 31 -6.06 -0.61 -6.58
C PHE A 31 -5.48 -1.51 -7.67
N PHE A 32 -5.94 -2.75 -7.82
CA PHE A 32 -5.60 -3.63 -8.94
C PHE A 32 -6.01 -3.00 -10.27
N LEU A 33 -7.27 -2.59 -10.40
CA LEU A 33 -7.77 -1.93 -11.60
C LEU A 33 -6.90 -0.72 -11.99
N HIS A 34 -6.64 0.17 -11.03
CA HIS A 34 -5.84 1.37 -11.29
C HIS A 34 -4.36 1.08 -11.58
N THR A 35 -3.80 0.01 -11.00
CA THR A 35 -2.43 -0.46 -11.27
C THR A 35 -2.31 -0.98 -12.70
N GLU A 36 -3.28 -1.80 -13.14
CA GLU A 36 -3.35 -2.31 -14.52
C GLU A 36 -3.57 -1.18 -15.52
N MET A 37 -4.49 -0.24 -15.23
CA MET A 37 -4.69 0.96 -16.06
C MET A 37 -3.45 1.88 -16.12
N GLY A 38 -2.56 1.77 -15.14
CA GLY A 38 -1.26 2.45 -15.09
C GLY A 38 -0.17 1.75 -15.90
N GLY A 39 -0.43 0.54 -16.41
CA GLY A 39 0.53 -0.25 -17.17
C GLY A 39 1.42 -1.17 -16.32
N LEU A 40 1.10 -1.37 -15.04
CA LEU A 40 1.82 -2.30 -14.16
C LEU A 40 0.97 -3.55 -13.91
N ASN A 41 1.61 -4.72 -13.86
CA ASN A 41 0.91 -5.96 -13.49
C ASN A 41 0.39 -5.85 -12.04
N ARG A 42 -0.89 -6.15 -11.81
CA ARG A 42 -1.54 -6.05 -10.49
C ARG A 42 -0.86 -6.86 -9.38
N TYR A 43 -0.21 -7.99 -9.72
CA TYR A 43 0.50 -8.83 -8.75
C TYR A 43 1.86 -8.26 -8.34
N LEU A 44 2.28 -7.15 -8.95
CA LEU A 44 3.47 -6.38 -8.57
C LEU A 44 3.14 -5.23 -7.61
N MET A 45 1.91 -5.23 -7.08
CA MET A 45 1.43 -4.29 -6.08
C MET A 45 1.11 -5.02 -4.78
N GLU A 46 1.53 -4.45 -3.65
CA GLU A 46 1.28 -4.97 -2.31
C GLU A 46 0.55 -3.91 -1.46
N ILE A 47 -0.43 -4.34 -0.65
CA ILE A 47 -1.09 -3.48 0.34
C ILE A 47 -0.63 -3.84 1.75
N VAL A 48 -0.06 -2.85 2.45
CA VAL A 48 0.32 -2.96 3.85
C VAL A 48 -0.79 -2.39 4.73
N ASN A 49 -1.35 -3.22 5.61
CA ASN A 49 -2.46 -2.84 6.49
C ASN A 49 -1.99 -1.98 7.67
N LEU A 50 -1.97 -0.67 7.48
CA LEU A 50 -1.63 0.30 8.51
C LEU A 50 -2.84 0.78 9.32
N ARG A 51 -4.07 0.37 8.97
CA ARG A 51 -5.28 0.78 9.70
C ARG A 51 -5.68 -0.21 10.77
N ASN A 52 -6.30 -1.32 10.37
CA ASN A 52 -6.86 -2.31 11.28
C ASN A 52 -5.78 -2.97 12.14
N GLN A 53 -4.58 -3.18 11.58
CA GLN A 53 -3.47 -3.82 12.28
C GLN A 53 -2.48 -2.83 12.92
N CYS A 54 -2.68 -1.52 12.76
CA CYS A 54 -1.78 -0.52 13.34
C CYS A 54 -2.54 0.65 13.99
N THR A 55 -3.03 1.63 13.22
CA THR A 55 -3.53 2.88 13.81
C THR A 55 -4.78 2.72 14.68
N TRP A 56 -5.72 1.84 14.32
CA TRP A 56 -6.95 1.64 15.10
C TRP A 56 -6.71 0.94 16.44
N VAL A 57 -5.86 -0.08 16.45
CA VAL A 57 -5.54 -0.86 17.66
C VAL A 57 -4.50 -0.17 18.56
N HIS A 58 -3.74 0.79 18.03
CA HIS A 58 -2.72 1.56 18.78
C HIS A 58 -3.06 3.06 18.89
N SER A 59 -4.35 3.42 18.86
CA SER A 59 -4.83 4.82 18.82
C SER A 59 -4.33 5.68 19.99
N LYS A 60 -4.15 5.08 21.17
CA LYS A 60 -3.66 5.74 22.39
C LYS A 60 -2.14 5.96 22.41
N ASN A 61 -1.37 5.32 21.53
CA ASN A 61 0.09 5.44 21.51
C ASN A 61 0.61 5.69 20.08
N LYS A 62 0.52 6.96 19.66
CA LYS A 62 0.93 7.39 18.32
C LYS A 62 2.40 7.07 18.02
N LYS A 63 3.30 7.28 18.98
CA LYS A 63 4.74 7.02 18.79
C LYS A 63 5.02 5.55 18.48
N LYS A 64 4.48 4.62 19.28
CA LYS A 64 4.61 3.17 18.99
C LYS A 64 3.89 2.77 17.72
N SER A 65 2.74 3.36 17.42
CA SER A 65 1.99 3.12 16.16
C SER A 65 2.82 3.51 14.93
N THR A 66 3.49 4.67 14.95
CA THR A 66 4.37 5.11 13.87
C THR A 66 5.55 4.16 13.65
N GLU A 67 6.21 3.70 14.73
CA GLU A 67 7.33 2.75 14.61
C GLU A 67 6.87 1.39 14.08
N LYS A 68 5.69 0.92 14.52
CA LYS A 68 5.07 -0.28 13.96
C LYS A 68 4.74 -0.09 12.47
N ALA A 69 4.16 1.04 12.08
CA ALA A 69 3.82 1.32 10.69
C ALA A 69 5.05 1.33 9.77
N LYS A 70 6.16 1.93 10.22
CA LYS A 70 7.45 1.87 9.49
C LYS A 70 7.94 0.44 9.32
N THR A 71 7.82 -0.38 10.36
CA THR A 71 8.22 -1.80 10.32
C THR A 71 7.37 -2.59 9.34
N LEU A 72 6.05 -2.44 9.39
CA LEU A 72 5.14 -3.08 8.45
C LEU A 72 5.41 -2.66 7.00
N MET A 73 5.69 -1.38 6.76
CA MET A 73 6.08 -0.90 5.42
C MET A 73 7.39 -1.53 4.94
N ARG A 74 8.40 -1.65 5.81
CA ARG A 74 9.66 -2.33 5.46
C ARG A 74 9.43 -3.79 5.08
N MET A 75 8.55 -4.50 5.80
CA MET A 75 8.18 -5.88 5.47
C MET A 75 7.48 -5.97 4.11
N GLY A 76 6.52 -5.07 3.83
CA GLY A 76 5.85 -5.02 2.53
C GLY A 76 6.79 -4.70 1.37
N ILE A 77 7.73 -3.77 1.58
CA ILE A 77 8.79 -3.45 0.61
C ILE A 77 9.69 -4.67 0.39
N SER A 78 10.15 -5.33 1.46
CA SER A 78 11.01 -6.51 1.36
C SER A 78 10.35 -7.68 0.63
N ARG A 79 9.02 -7.83 0.73
CA ARG A 79 8.26 -8.84 -0.01
C ARG A 79 8.11 -8.49 -1.50
N ALA A 80 8.10 -7.20 -1.81
CA ALA A 80 7.93 -6.70 -3.17
C ALA A 80 9.23 -6.68 -3.99
N VAL A 81 10.41 -6.81 -3.36
CA VAL A 81 11.70 -6.99 -4.05
C VAL A 81 11.76 -8.38 -4.66
#